data_AF-A0A520SKC1-F1
#
_entry.id   AF-A0A520SKC1-F1
#
_cell.length_a   1.000
_cell.length_b   1.000
_cell.length_c   1.000
_cell.angle_alpha   90.00
_cell.angle_beta   90.00
_cell.angle_gamma   90.00
#
_symmetry.space_group_name_H-M   'P 1'
#
loop_
_entity.id
_entity.type
_entity.pdbx_description
1 polymer ?
#
loop_
_entity_poly.entity_id
_entity_poly.type
_entity_poly.pdbx_seq_one_letter_code
_entity_poly.pdbx_strand_id
1 'polypeptide(L)'
;MYWIRTKKLKKQLRKGRITERQILPYLIAESICIQLTMMLIPFALMLAVEAEQTLFNIYDLASEIIAIAAFIIGIFYIFKKHQPASGSTFLQKYIPLSWVVGIQCLLGGMLIAIPIFITIGILSKDPDHLQGIVGLIWVVVFHTVYYKLLGKHIAETN
;
A
#
# COMPACT_ATOMS: atom_id res chain seq x y z
N MET A 1 -2.27 -20.36 7.32
CA MET A 1 -2.13 -18.88 7.24
C MET A 1 -2.98 -18.33 6.10
N TYR A 2 -3.74 -17.25 6.34
CA TYR A 2 -4.80 -16.73 5.46
C TYR A 2 -4.32 -15.88 4.27
N TRP A 3 -3.03 -15.82 3.98
CA TRP A 3 -2.41 -14.78 3.15
C TRP A 3 -2.82 -14.87 1.67
N ILE A 4 -3.34 -16.04 1.24
CA ILE A 4 -3.71 -16.31 -0.16
C ILE A 4 -5.21 -16.63 -0.32
N ARG A 5 -5.93 -16.99 0.75
CA ARG A 5 -7.33 -17.45 0.67
C ARG A 5 -8.34 -16.31 0.86
N THR A 6 -8.28 -15.30 -0.01
CA THR A 6 -9.26 -14.18 -0.06
C THR A 6 -10.71 -14.66 -0.05
N LYS A 7 -11.02 -15.76 -0.74
CA LYS A 7 -12.38 -16.34 -0.80
C LYS A 7 -12.93 -16.73 0.58
N LYS A 8 -12.11 -17.35 1.46
CA LYS A 8 -12.54 -17.76 2.80
C LYS A 8 -12.74 -16.55 3.72
N LEU A 9 -11.80 -15.60 3.66
CA LEU A 9 -11.88 -14.34 4.41
C LEU A 9 -13.14 -13.56 4.03
N LYS A 10 -13.39 -13.34 2.73
CA LYS A 10 -14.59 -12.66 2.24
C LYS A 10 -15.88 -13.36 2.69
N LYS A 11 -15.92 -14.69 2.66
CA LYS A 11 -17.08 -15.47 3.14
C LYS A 11 -17.33 -15.28 4.64
N GLN A 12 -16.27 -15.15 5.44
CA GLN A 12 -16.39 -14.89 6.88
C GLN A 12 -16.82 -13.45 7.17
N LEU A 13 -16.29 -12.48 6.42
CA LEU A 13 -16.65 -11.07 6.51
C LEU A 13 -18.13 -10.84 6.14
N ARG A 14 -18.62 -11.44 5.05
CA ARG A 14 -20.05 -11.37 4.66
C ARG A 14 -20.99 -11.90 5.74
N LYS A 15 -20.55 -12.88 6.51
CA LYS A 15 -21.37 -13.52 7.55
C LYS A 15 -21.30 -12.79 8.90
N GLY A 16 -20.53 -11.71 9.03
CA GLY A 16 -20.33 -11.01 10.31
C GLY A 16 -19.64 -11.87 11.38
N ARG A 17 -18.92 -12.92 10.99
CA ARG A 17 -18.37 -13.93 11.94
C ARG A 17 -16.92 -13.67 12.34
N ILE A 18 -16.37 -12.52 12.00
CA ILE A 18 -14.98 -12.18 12.34
C ILE A 18 -14.94 -11.49 13.70
N THR A 19 -14.22 -12.11 14.64
CA THR A 19 -13.97 -11.53 15.96
C THR A 19 -12.68 -10.70 15.96
N GLU A 20 -12.53 -9.80 16.92
CA GLU A 20 -11.31 -8.99 17.09
C GLU A 20 -10.05 -9.86 17.21
N ARG A 21 -10.14 -11.00 17.89
CA ARG A 21 -9.05 -11.99 18.00
C ARG A 21 -8.58 -12.51 16.65
N GLN A 22 -9.46 -12.55 15.64
CA GLN A 22 -9.11 -12.97 14.27
C GLN A 22 -8.53 -11.83 13.44
N ILE A 23 -8.77 -10.57 13.82
CA ILE A 23 -8.23 -9.37 13.15
C ILE A 23 -6.83 -9.05 13.66
N LEU A 24 -6.56 -9.30 14.95
CA LEU A 24 -5.30 -9.00 15.60
C LEU A 24 -4.05 -9.43 14.81
N PRO A 25 -3.97 -10.64 14.21
CA PRO A 25 -2.80 -11.02 13.42
C PRO A 25 -2.56 -10.15 12.18
N TYR A 26 -3.61 -9.62 11.56
CA TYR A 26 -3.49 -8.71 10.42
C TYR A 26 -2.97 -7.35 10.87
N LEU A 27 -3.51 -6.83 11.99
CA LEU A 27 -3.04 -5.58 12.57
C LEU A 27 -1.57 -5.66 13.00
N ILE A 28 -1.18 -6.76 13.66
CA ILE A 28 0.23 -6.99 14.04
C ILE A 28 1.11 -7.02 12.79
N ALA A 29 0.69 -7.70 11.73
CA ALA A 29 1.47 -7.79 10.50
C ALA A 29 1.59 -6.44 9.79
N GLU A 30 0.50 -5.65 9.70
CA GLU A 30 0.52 -4.28 9.19
C GLU A 30 1.48 -3.40 10.01
N SER A 31 1.38 -3.43 11.34
CA SER A 31 2.26 -2.66 12.22
C SER A 31 3.73 -3.03 12.05
N ILE A 32 4.06 -4.33 11.95
CA ILE A 32 5.43 -4.78 11.70
C ILE A 32 5.93 -4.24 10.36
N CYS A 33 5.13 -4.32 9.29
CA CYS A 33 5.51 -3.80 7.99
C CYS A 33 5.73 -2.28 8.01
N ILE A 34 4.86 -1.52 8.67
CA ILE A 34 5.03 -0.07 8.82
C ILE A 34 6.34 0.24 9.53
N GLN A 35 6.62 -0.44 10.65
CA GLN A 35 7.85 -0.21 11.41
C GLN A 35 9.11 -0.62 10.65
N LEU A 36 9.07 -1.74 9.92
CA LEU A 36 10.18 -2.14 9.06
C LEU A 36 10.44 -1.09 7.97
N THR A 37 9.40 -0.57 7.31
CA THR A 37 9.54 0.50 6.32
C THR A 37 10.15 1.76 6.94
N MET A 38 9.67 2.17 8.13
CA MET A 38 10.23 3.33 8.84
C MET A 38 11.67 3.14 9.30
N MET A 39 12.11 1.90 9.58
CA MET A 39 13.51 1.60 9.91
C MET A 39 14.41 1.54 8.67
N LEU A 40 13.89 1.04 7.55
CA LEU A 40 14.65 0.89 6.31
C LEU A 40 14.96 2.24 5.65
N ILE A 41 14.09 3.24 5.81
CA ILE A 41 14.31 4.58 5.24
C ILE A 41 15.60 5.24 5.80
N PRO A 42 15.77 5.41 7.13
CA PRO A 42 17.01 5.95 7.71
C PRO A 42 18.24 5.10 7.39
N PHE A 43 18.10 3.78 7.33
CA PHE A 43 19.20 2.88 7.01
C PHE A 43 19.66 3.04 5.56
N ALA A 44 18.73 3.13 4.61
CA ALA A 44 19.03 3.43 3.22
C ALA A 44 19.66 4.82 3.05
N LEU A 45 19.15 5.81 3.78
CA LEU A 45 19.75 7.15 3.85
C LEU A 45 21.18 7.10 4.39
N MET A 46 21.44 6.35 5.45
CA MET A 46 22.79 6.22 6.03
C MET A 46 23.79 5.59 5.05
N LEU A 47 23.36 4.58 4.29
CA LEU A 47 24.18 3.98 3.22
C LEU A 47 24.38 4.93 2.03
N ALA A 48 23.40 5.80 1.76
CA ALA A 48 23.47 6.79 0.69
C ALA A 48 24.32 8.02 1.05
N VAL A 49 24.53 8.33 2.34
CA VAL A 49 25.34 9.49 2.79
C VAL A 49 26.83 9.38 2.40
N GLU A 50 27.33 8.17 2.10
CA GLU A 50 28.67 8.01 1.51
C GLU A 50 28.71 8.34 0.00
N ALA A 51 27.56 8.47 -0.65
CA ALA A 51 27.41 8.93 -2.02
C ALA A 51 26.94 10.39 -2.02
N GLU A 52 27.66 11.26 -2.72
CA GLU A 52 27.56 12.73 -2.68
C GLU A 52 26.28 13.31 -3.32
N GLN A 53 25.08 12.79 -3.00
CA GLN A 53 23.82 13.18 -3.65
C GLN A 53 22.78 13.81 -2.70
N THR A 54 22.14 14.85 -3.22
CA THR A 54 21.09 15.69 -2.63
C THR A 54 19.98 14.90 -1.94
N LEU A 55 19.91 15.07 -0.62
CA LEU A 55 19.13 14.28 0.34
C LEU A 55 17.59 14.35 0.28
N PHE A 56 17.00 15.15 -0.60
CA PHE A 56 15.53 15.23 -0.75
C PHE A 56 15.21 16.09 -1.98
N ASN A 57 14.59 15.52 -3.02
CA ASN A 57 14.20 16.29 -4.19
C ASN A 57 12.71 16.72 -4.13
N ILE A 58 12.30 17.64 -5.00
CA ILE A 58 10.92 18.14 -5.04
C ILE A 58 9.89 17.05 -5.38
N TYR A 59 10.30 16.01 -6.13
CA TYR A 59 9.45 14.88 -6.48
C TYR A 59 9.18 13.96 -5.29
N ASP A 60 10.14 13.82 -4.36
CA ASP A 60 9.96 13.06 -3.13
C ASP A 60 8.91 13.72 -2.24
N LEU A 61 9.02 15.04 -2.05
CA LEU A 61 8.02 15.82 -1.31
C LEU A 61 6.64 15.75 -1.96
N ALA A 62 6.57 15.92 -3.28
CA ALA A 62 5.31 15.84 -4.01
C ALA A 62 4.68 14.44 -3.90
N SER A 63 5.50 13.39 -3.94
CA SER A 63 5.07 12.00 -3.79
C SER A 63 4.43 11.77 -2.42
N GLU A 64 5.05 12.25 -1.35
CA GLU A 64 4.49 12.12 0.01
C GLU A 64 3.17 12.88 0.17
N ILE A 65 3.08 14.12 -0.33
CA ILE A 65 1.84 14.90 -0.30
C ILE A 65 0.72 14.16 -1.05
N ILE A 66 1.02 13.61 -2.23
CA ILE A 66 0.07 12.83 -3.02
C ILE A 66 -0.33 11.55 -2.28
N ALA A 67 0.62 10.85 -1.64
CA ALA A 67 0.33 9.64 -0.88
C ALA A 67 -0.62 9.93 0.28
N ILE A 68 -0.39 11.01 1.03
CA ILE A 68 -1.27 11.46 2.13
C ILE A 68 -2.67 11.81 1.58
N ALA A 69 -2.74 12.61 0.51
CA ALA A 69 -4.02 12.97 -0.11
C ALA A 69 -4.77 11.73 -0.62
N ALA A 70 -4.08 10.82 -1.29
CA ALA A 70 -4.64 9.56 -1.78
C ALA A 70 -5.09 8.66 -0.63
N PHE A 71 -4.37 8.63 0.50
CA PHE A 71 -4.77 7.91 1.69
C PHE A 71 -6.11 8.43 2.22
N ILE A 72 -6.21 9.75 2.44
CA ILE A 72 -7.44 10.36 2.96
C ILE A 72 -8.62 10.10 2.02
N ILE A 73 -8.46 10.43 0.72
CA ILE A 73 -9.50 10.25 -0.30
C ILE A 73 -9.88 8.77 -0.43
N GLY A 74 -8.88 7.89 -0.43
CA GLY A 74 -9.03 6.45 -0.54
C GLY A 74 -9.82 5.85 0.63
N ILE A 75 -9.54 6.27 1.86
CA ILE A 75 -10.30 5.85 3.05
C ILE A 75 -11.75 6.31 2.93
N PHE A 76 -12.02 7.57 2.56
CA PHE A 76 -13.39 8.04 2.35
C PHE A 76 -14.11 7.27 1.25
N TYR A 77 -13.43 6.98 0.14
CA TYR A 77 -13.96 6.18 -0.95
C TYR A 77 -14.36 4.77 -0.47
N ILE A 78 -13.48 4.10 0.28
CA ILE A 78 -13.75 2.76 0.82
C ILE A 78 -14.88 2.82 1.84
N PHE A 79 -14.90 3.81 2.73
CA PHE A 79 -15.94 3.97 3.74
C PHE A 79 -17.32 4.13 3.09
N LYS A 80 -17.43 4.91 2.01
CA LYS A 80 -18.67 5.01 1.22
C LYS A 80 -19.10 3.69 0.57
N LYS A 81 -18.16 2.78 0.28
CA LYS A 81 -18.45 1.43 -0.25
C LYS A 81 -18.84 0.43 0.83
N HIS A 82 -18.61 0.73 2.11
CA HIS A 82 -18.99 -0.12 3.22
C HIS A 82 -20.49 0.04 3.53
N GLN A 83 -21.22 -1.07 3.58
CA GLN A 83 -22.61 -1.09 4.04
C GLN A 83 -22.69 -1.79 5.41
N PRO A 84 -23.29 -1.17 6.45
CA PRO A 84 -23.38 -1.74 7.79
C PRO A 84 -24.24 -3.01 7.91
N ALA A 85 -24.96 -3.39 6.85
CA ALA A 85 -26.00 -4.41 6.88
C ALA A 85 -25.52 -5.83 7.29
N SER A 86 -24.21 -6.11 7.24
CA SER A 86 -23.66 -7.46 7.46
C SER A 86 -23.18 -7.76 8.89
N GLY A 87 -23.51 -6.91 9.88
CA GLY A 87 -23.15 -7.12 11.29
C GLY A 87 -21.65 -7.02 11.61
N SER A 88 -20.83 -6.64 10.63
CA SER A 88 -19.38 -6.39 10.79
C SER A 88 -19.08 -4.91 10.62
N THR A 89 -18.23 -4.34 11.48
CA THR A 89 -17.85 -2.93 11.40
C THR A 89 -16.93 -2.66 10.21
N PHE A 90 -16.79 -1.38 9.85
CA PHE A 90 -15.85 -0.94 8.81
C PHE A 90 -14.44 -1.46 9.08
N LEU A 91 -13.92 -1.28 10.30
CA LEU A 91 -12.57 -1.71 10.67
C LEU A 91 -12.39 -3.23 10.59
N GLN A 92 -13.43 -3.99 10.94
CA GLN A 92 -13.40 -5.45 10.83
C GLN A 92 -13.28 -5.95 9.39
N LYS A 93 -13.77 -5.18 8.40
CA LYS A 93 -13.55 -5.47 6.97
C LYS A 93 -12.25 -4.86 6.46
N TYR A 94 -11.96 -3.62 6.85
CA TYR A 94 -10.84 -2.83 6.36
C TYR A 94 -9.51 -3.52 6.65
N ILE A 95 -9.15 -3.72 7.92
CA ILE A 95 -7.83 -4.22 8.34
C ILE A 95 -7.43 -5.54 7.65
N PRO A 96 -8.25 -6.61 7.66
CA PRO A 96 -7.82 -7.86 7.04
C PRO A 96 -7.80 -7.78 5.50
N LEU A 97 -8.62 -6.94 4.88
CA LEU A 97 -8.63 -6.77 3.42
C LEU A 97 -7.50 -5.85 2.95
N SER A 98 -7.20 -4.76 3.67
CA SER A 98 -6.08 -3.85 3.37
C SER A 98 -4.77 -4.61 3.37
N TRP A 99 -4.56 -5.49 4.35
CA TRP A 99 -3.39 -6.36 4.39
C TRP A 99 -3.25 -7.23 3.13
N VAL A 100 -4.30 -7.99 2.81
CA VAL A 100 -4.23 -8.96 1.70
C VAL A 100 -4.08 -8.24 0.36
N VAL A 101 -4.84 -7.16 0.14
CA VAL A 101 -4.73 -6.35 -1.08
C VAL A 101 -3.39 -5.62 -1.14
N GLY A 102 -2.89 -5.15 0.01
CA GLY A 102 -1.60 -4.49 0.15
C GLY A 102 -0.47 -5.40 -0.29
N ILE A 103 -0.42 -6.65 0.20
CA ILE A 103 0.57 -7.63 -0.25
C ILE A 103 0.46 -7.88 -1.77
N GLN A 104 -0.76 -8.06 -2.29
CA GLN A 104 -0.96 -8.32 -3.72
C GLN A 104 -0.49 -7.15 -4.60
N CYS A 105 -0.83 -5.92 -4.20
CA CYS A 105 -0.39 -4.71 -4.88
C CYS A 105 1.11 -4.52 -4.75
N LEU A 106 1.70 -4.79 -3.58
CA LEU A 106 3.13 -4.68 -3.35
C LEU A 106 3.90 -5.67 -4.23
N LEU A 107 3.54 -6.96 -4.22
CA LEU A 107 4.21 -7.98 -5.03
C LEU A 107 4.06 -7.70 -6.53
N GLY A 108 2.83 -7.43 -6.99
CA GLY A 108 2.58 -7.08 -8.39
C GLY A 108 3.28 -5.78 -8.80
N GLY A 109 3.33 -4.82 -7.88
CA GLY A 109 4.00 -3.55 -8.05
C GLY A 109 5.51 -3.70 -8.18
N MET A 110 6.15 -4.45 -7.27
CA MET A 110 7.60 -4.70 -7.29
C MET A 110 8.04 -5.40 -8.58
N LEU A 111 7.26 -6.35 -9.08
CA LEU A 111 7.55 -7.02 -10.37
C LEU A 111 7.61 -6.06 -11.56
N ILE A 112 6.90 -4.93 -11.49
CA ILE A 112 6.86 -3.92 -12.55
C ILE A 112 7.89 -2.81 -12.26
N ALA A 113 7.93 -2.31 -11.02
CA ALA A 113 8.78 -1.19 -10.62
C ALA A 113 10.27 -1.55 -10.73
N ILE A 114 10.69 -2.71 -10.23
CA ILE A 114 12.12 -3.07 -10.18
C ILE A 114 12.76 -3.04 -11.57
N PRO A 115 12.21 -3.70 -12.62
CA PRO A 115 12.77 -3.60 -13.96
C PRO A 115 12.82 -2.16 -14.50
N ILE A 116 11.80 -1.35 -14.24
CA ILE A 116 11.75 0.04 -14.69
C ILE A 116 12.87 0.86 -14.05
N PHE A 117 13.01 0.81 -12.73
CA PHE A 117 14.04 1.56 -12.01
C PHE A 117 15.46 1.11 -12.36
N ILE A 118 15.69 -0.20 -12.52
CA ILE A 118 16.97 -0.74 -13.02
C ILE A 118 17.27 -0.20 -14.42
N THR A 119 16.28 -0.24 -15.33
CA THR A 119 16.44 0.24 -16.71
C THR A 119 16.78 1.72 -16.76
N ILE A 120 16.12 2.54 -15.94
CA ILE A 120 16.41 3.97 -15.82
C ILE A 120 17.83 4.21 -15.30
N GLY A 121 18.24 3.47 -14.26
CA GLY A 121 19.58 3.58 -13.68
C GLY A 121 20.70 3.22 -14.66
N ILE A 122 20.47 2.28 -15.58
CA ILE A 122 21.48 1.85 -16.56
C ILE A 122 21.49 2.73 -17.81
N LEU A 123 20.32 3.18 -18.30
CA LEU A 123 20.20 3.80 -19.63
C LEU A 123 20.09 5.34 -19.60
N SER A 124 19.77 5.96 -18.45
CA SER A 124 19.59 7.40 -18.37
C SER A 124 20.92 8.15 -18.20
N LYS A 125 21.05 9.29 -18.90
CA LYS A 125 22.15 10.24 -18.70
C LYS A 125 21.97 11.09 -17.43
N ASP A 126 20.74 11.19 -16.95
CA ASP A 126 20.35 11.85 -15.70
C ASP A 126 19.35 10.93 -14.98
N PRO A 127 19.85 9.92 -14.25
CA PRO A 127 19.00 8.93 -13.61
C PRO A 127 18.15 9.54 -12.49
N ASP A 128 18.68 10.51 -11.74
CA ASP A 128 18.03 11.03 -10.53
C ASP A 128 16.75 11.80 -10.86
N HIS A 129 16.81 12.67 -11.87
CA HIS A 129 15.64 13.42 -12.31
C HIS A 129 14.53 12.49 -12.84
N LEU A 130 14.91 11.52 -13.68
CA LEU A 130 13.96 10.60 -14.30
C LEU A 130 13.36 9.63 -13.27
N GLN A 131 14.17 9.16 -12.30
CA GLN A 131 13.69 8.35 -11.18
C GLN A 131 12.70 9.11 -10.32
N GLY A 132 12.92 10.41 -10.04
CA GLY A 132 11.97 11.25 -9.31
C GLY A 132 10.61 11.35 -10.01
N ILE A 133 10.59 11.67 -11.31
CA ILE A 133 9.35 11.74 -12.10
C ILE A 133 8.64 10.37 -12.14
N VAL A 134 9.38 9.30 -12.40
CA VAL A 134 8.81 7.95 -12.48
C VAL A 134 8.30 7.49 -11.12
N GLY A 135 8.99 7.84 -10.02
CA GLY A 135 8.54 7.61 -8.65
C GLY A 135 7.22 8.32 -8.36
N LEU A 136 7.09 9.59 -8.75
CA LEU A 136 5.85 10.34 -8.61
C LEU A 136 4.68 9.69 -9.36
N ILE A 137 4.89 9.31 -10.62
CA ILE A 137 3.89 8.60 -11.42
C ILE A 137 3.53 7.26 -10.76
N TRP A 138 4.55 6.53 -10.29
CA TRP A 138 4.38 5.26 -9.62
C TRP A 138 3.50 5.39 -8.38
N VAL A 139 3.73 6.39 -7.54
CA VAL A 139 2.92 6.66 -6.34
C VAL A 139 1.46 6.89 -6.69
N VAL A 140 1.18 7.72 -7.71
CA VAL A 140 -0.20 7.98 -8.17
C VAL A 140 -0.87 6.69 -8.65
N VAL A 141 -0.19 5.92 -9.50
CA VAL A 141 -0.72 4.68 -10.08
C VAL A 141 -0.96 3.65 -8.99
N PHE A 142 0.02 3.44 -8.12
CA PHE A 142 -0.03 2.46 -7.04
C PHE A 142 -1.20 2.73 -6.10
N HIS A 143 -1.32 3.96 -5.57
CA HIS A 143 -2.40 4.30 -4.65
C HIS A 143 -3.78 4.19 -5.32
N THR A 144 -3.89 4.64 -6.58
CA THR A 144 -5.15 4.53 -7.34
C THR A 144 -5.57 3.07 -7.51
N VAL A 145 -4.64 2.19 -7.93
CA VAL A 145 -4.91 0.76 -8.10
C VAL A 145 -5.25 0.11 -6.76
N TYR A 146 -4.46 0.37 -5.72
CA TYR A 146 -4.67 -0.17 -4.38
C TYR A 146 -6.06 0.16 -3.83
N TYR A 147 -6.43 1.45 -3.79
CA TYR A 147 -7.71 1.89 -3.25
C TYR A 147 -8.90 1.40 -4.10
N LYS A 148 -8.74 1.33 -5.42
CA LYS A 148 -9.76 0.77 -6.32
C LYS A 148 -10.00 -0.72 -6.05
N LEU A 149 -8.94 -1.51 -5.90
CA LEU A 149 -9.04 -2.94 -5.62
C LEU A 149 -9.58 -3.21 -4.22
N LEU A 150 -9.11 -2.47 -3.20
CA LEU A 150 -9.60 -2.60 -1.84
C LEU A 150 -11.08 -2.24 -1.73
N GLY A 151 -11.50 -1.13 -2.35
CA GLY A 151 -12.91 -0.74 -2.41
C GLY A 151 -13.79 -1.77 -3.12
N LYS A 152 -13.29 -2.40 -4.20
CA LYS A 152 -13.98 -3.53 -4.85
C LYS A 152 -14.17 -4.70 -3.88
N HIS A 153 -13.13 -5.07 -3.14
CA HIS A 153 -13.22 -6.18 -2.19
C HIS A 153 -14.10 -5.90 -0.98
N ILE A 154 -14.16 -4.64 -0.53
CA ILE A 154 -15.10 -4.24 0.52
C ILE A 154 -16.54 -4.29 0.00
N ALA A 155 -16.81 -3.78 -1.20
CA ALA A 155 -18.13 -3.89 -1.82
C ALA A 155 -18.58 -5.36 -2.00
N GLU A 156 -17.65 -6.24 -2.37
CA GLU A 156 -17.90 -7.68 -2.46
C GLU A 156 -18.15 -8.36 -1.11
N THR A 157 -17.93 -7.71 0.03
CA THR A 157 -18.14 -8.30 1.37
C THR A 157 -19.29 -7.68 2.15
N ASN A 158 -20.03 -6.76 1.54
CA ASN A 158 -21.39 -6.43 1.97
C ASN A 158 -22.32 -7.61 1.67
#